data_AF-A0A109W7Q5-F1
#
_entry.id   AF-A0A109W7Q5-F1
#
_cell.length_a   1.000
_cell.length_b   1.000
_cell.length_c   1.000
_cell.angle_alpha   90.00
_cell.angle_beta   90.00
_cell.angle_gamma   90.00
#
_symmetry.space_group_name_H-M   'P 1'
#
loop_
_entity.id
_entity.type
_entity.pdbx_description
1 polymer ?
#
loop_
_entity_poly.entity_id
_entity_poly.type
_entity_poly.pdbx_seq_one_letter_code
_entity_poly.pdbx_strand_id
1 'polypeptide(L)' 'MKKEKITIDELLEKVPNKYELAIVAGKIAKVELKKDKAKFEVMDEVFSDIMNDEVEIIYNDNKKIEDEEI' A
#
# COMPACT_ATOMS: atom_id res chain seq x y z
N MET A 1 -15.47 18.57 1.84
CA MET A 1 -16.04 17.41 2.56
C MET A 1 -14.98 16.93 3.54
N LYS A 2 -15.31 16.66 4.81
CA LYS A 2 -14.33 16.03 5.72
C LYS A 2 -14.07 14.64 5.14
N LYS A 3 -12.83 14.35 4.70
CA LYS A 3 -12.44 12.95 4.48
C LYS A 3 -12.53 12.28 5.84
N GLU A 4 -13.38 11.27 5.97
CA GLU A 4 -13.35 10.43 7.17
C GLU A 4 -11.94 9.83 7.25
N LYS A 5 -11.37 9.84 8.47
CA LYS A 5 -10.04 9.28 8.67
C LYS A 5 -10.16 7.77 8.57
N ILE A 6 -9.61 7.20 7.50
CA ILE A 6 -9.44 5.77 7.34
C ILE A 6 -8.58 5.26 8.49
N THR A 7 -9.07 4.25 9.20
CA THR A 7 -8.37 3.60 10.30
C THR A 7 -7.59 2.39 9.80
N ILE A 8 -6.62 1.94 10.60
CA ILE A 8 -5.87 0.73 10.29
C ILE A 8 -6.78 -0.51 10.32
N ASP A 9 -7.76 -0.55 11.23
CA ASP A 9 -8.67 -1.69 11.35
C ASP A 9 -9.50 -1.87 10.07
N GLU A 10 -9.99 -0.78 9.49
CA GLU A 10 -10.71 -0.81 8.19
C GLU A 10 -9.82 -1.28 7.04
N LEU A 11 -8.56 -0.84 7.00
CA LEU A 11 -7.60 -1.31 5.99
C LEU A 11 -7.28 -2.80 6.16
N LEU A 12 -7.28 -3.31 7.39
CA LEU A 12 -7.06 -4.73 7.67
C LEU A 12 -8.26 -5.59 7.27
N GLU A 13 -9.47 -5.04 7.13
CA GLU A 13 -10.59 -5.77 6.53
C GLU A 13 -10.34 -6.06 5.04
N LYS A 14 -9.61 -5.17 4.34
CA LYS A 14 -9.22 -5.32 2.93
C LYS A 14 -7.95 -6.15 2.76
N VAL A 15 -6.93 -5.87 3.58
CA VAL A 15 -5.64 -6.54 3.58
C VAL A 15 -5.37 -7.12 4.98
N PRO A 16 -5.83 -8.34 5.26
CA PRO A 16 -5.88 -8.91 6.63
C PRO A 16 -4.52 -9.18 7.27
N ASN A 17 -3.42 -8.93 6.57
CA ASN A 17 -2.08 -9.01 7.10
C ASN A 17 -1.44 -7.62 7.14
N LYS A 18 -1.15 -7.13 8.36
CA LYS A 18 -0.53 -5.82 8.60
C LYS A 18 0.83 -5.63 7.89
N TYR A 19 1.60 -6.71 7.71
CA TYR A 19 2.88 -6.65 7.03
C TYR A 19 2.70 -6.53 5.52
N GLU A 20 1.74 -7.27 4.96
CA GLU A 20 1.37 -7.12 3.55
C GLU A 20 0.80 -5.75 3.26
N LEU A 21 -0.08 -5.23 4.13
CA LEU A 21 -0.60 -3.87 4.04
C LEU A 21 0.53 -2.84 3.99
N ALA A 22 1.53 -2.95 4.87
CA ALA A 22 2.68 -2.06 4.86
C ALA A 22 3.51 -2.17 3.57
N ILE A 23 3.70 -3.38 3.05
CA ILE A 23 4.44 -3.62 1.80
C ILE A 23 3.68 -3.05 0.60
N VAL A 24 2.38 -3.32 0.49
CA VAL A 24 1.51 -2.85 -0.58
C VAL A 24 1.44 -1.33 -0.56
N ALA A 25 1.14 -0.73 0.60
CA ALA A 25 1.09 0.73 0.74
C ALA A 25 2.43 1.38 0.38
N GLY A 26 3.55 0.80 0.83
CA GLY A 26 4.89 1.29 0.49
C GLY A 26 5.22 1.20 -1.01
N LYS A 27 4.77 0.13 -1.69
CA LYS A 27 4.94 -0.03 -3.14
C LYS A 27 4.16 1.03 -3.91
N ILE A 28 2.89 1.25 -3.58
CA ILE A 28 2.03 2.24 -4.26
C ILE A 28 2.56 3.65 -3.98
N ALA A 29 2.83 3.98 -2.71
CA ALA A 29 3.37 5.27 -2.32
C ALA A 29 4.67 5.61 -3.07
N LYS A 30 5.56 4.64 -3.32
CA LYS A 30 6.80 4.87 -4.09
C LYS A 30 6.54 5.27 -5.54
N VAL A 31 5.48 4.77 -6.16
CA VAL A 31 5.06 5.16 -7.52
C VAL A 31 4.50 6.58 -7.50
N GLU A 32 3.66 6.88 -6.50
CA GLU A 32 2.93 8.14 -6.37
C GLU A 32 3.77 9.31 -5.86
N LEU A 33 4.76 9.06 -5.01
CA LEU A 33 5.71 10.05 -4.48
C LEU A 33 6.49 10.78 -5.56
N LYS A 34 6.57 10.23 -6.78
CA LYS A 34 7.17 10.91 -7.94
C LYS A 34 6.35 12.10 -8.45
N LYS A 35 5.13 12.32 -7.94
CA LYS A 35 4.17 13.33 -8.41
C LYS A 35 4.21 14.68 -7.66
N ASP A 36 5.33 15.05 -7.02
CA ASP A 36 5.51 16.36 -6.34
C ASP A 36 4.53 16.67 -5.19
N LYS A 37 3.96 15.63 -4.56
CA LYS A 37 3.03 15.73 -3.42
C LYS A 37 3.74 15.51 -2.08
N ALA A 38 3.16 16.03 -0.98
CA ALA A 38 3.68 15.74 0.35
C ALA A 38 3.41 14.28 0.75
N LYS A 39 4.30 13.70 1.55
CA LYS A 39 4.21 12.28 1.96
C LYS A 39 2.87 11.89 2.58
N PHE A 40 2.30 12.74 3.43
CA PHE A 40 1.04 12.45 4.11
C PHE A 40 -0.15 12.44 3.15
N GLU A 41 -0.15 13.33 2.14
CA GLU A 41 -1.21 13.39 1.12
C GLU A 41 -1.18 12.14 0.24
N VAL A 42 0.02 11.67 -0.13
CA VAL A 42 0.20 10.43 -0.87
C VAL A 42 -0.32 9.24 -0.06
N MET A 43 -0.06 9.18 1.25
CA MET A 43 -0.55 8.07 2.08
C MET A 43 -2.08 8.08 2.22
N ASP A 44 -2.70 9.25 2.34
CA ASP A 44 -4.16 9.38 2.38
C ASP A 44 -4.81 8.89 1.06
N GLU A 45 -4.17 9.16 -0.08
CA GLU A 45 -4.59 8.65 -1.39
C GLU A 45 -4.43 7.13 -1.47
N VAL A 46 -3.24 6.60 -1.15
CA VAL A 46 -2.97 5.16 -1.12
C VAL A 46 -3.98 4.40 -0.26
N PHE A 47 -4.31 4.90 0.92
CA PHE A 47 -5.30 4.27 1.79
C PHE A 47 -6.71 4.35 1.20
N SER A 48 -7.05 5.44 0.51
CA SER A 48 -8.34 5.57 -0.19
C SER A 48 -8.44 4.54 -1.32
N ASP A 49 -7.38 4.38 -2.12
CA ASP A 49 -7.35 3.44 -3.24
C ASP A 49 -7.51 1.99 -2.76
N ILE A 50 -6.87 1.63 -1.64
CA ILE A 50 -7.04 0.31 -1.00
C ILE A 50 -8.48 0.12 -0.52
N MET A 51 -9.08 1.13 0.13
CA MET A 51 -10.45 1.04 0.63
C MET A 51 -11.50 0.92 -0.49
N ASN A 52 -11.26 1.59 -1.61
CA ASN A 52 -12.15 1.62 -2.77
C ASN A 52 -11.94 0.43 -3.72
N ASP A 53 -11.10 -0.55 -3.37
CA ASP A 53 -10.73 -1.67 -4.24
C ASP A 53 -10.13 -1.21 -5.60
N GLU A 54 -9.50 -0.03 -5.64
CA GLU A 54 -8.83 0.53 -6.83
C GLU A 54 -7.42 -0.06 -7.03
N VAL A 55 -6.99 -0.92 -6.10
CA VAL A 55 -5.70 -1.62 -6.12
C VAL A 55 -5.93 -3.13 -6.26
N GLU A 56 -5.34 -3.71 -7.29
CA GLU A 56 -5.28 -5.17 -7.43
C GLU A 56 -4.00 -5.72 -6.79
N ILE A 57 -4.15 -6.59 -5.78
CA ILE A 57 -3.04 -7.25 -5.10
C ILE A 57 -2.83 -8.63 -5.72
N ILE A 58 -1.76 -8.77 -6.52
CA ILE A 58 -1.37 -10.04 -7.13
C ILE A 58 -0.23 -10.65 -6.32
N TYR A 59 -0.49 -11.83 -5.75
CA TYR A 59 0.51 -12.62 -5.04
C TYR A 59 1.28 -13.49 -6.03
N ASN A 60 2.52 -13.11 -6.34
CA ASN A 60 3.42 -13.95 -7.12
C ASN A 60 4.21 -14.86 -6.16
N ASP A 61 3.94 -16.16 -6.22
CA ASP A 61 4.66 -17.21 -5.49
C ASP A 61 6.06 -17.50 -6.08
N ASN A 62 6.78 -16.45 -6.50
CA ASN A 62 8.15 -16.61 -6.98
C ASN A 62 9.09 -16.81 -5.79
N LYS A 63 9.26 -18.09 -5.48
CA LYS A 63 10.31 -18.67 -4.62
C LYS A 63 11.69 -18.13 -5.01
N LYS A 64 12.43 -17.73 -3.97
CA LYS A 64 13.88 -17.46 -3.88
C LYS A 64 14.40 -16.22 -4.62
N ILE A 65 14.67 -15.18 -3.83
CA ILE A 65 15.86 -14.35 -4.06
C ILE A 65 17.01 -15.20 -3.50
N GLU A 66 17.76 -15.86 -4.38
CA GLU A 66 19.10 -16.30 -4.02
C GLU A 66 19.94 -15.02 -4.05
N ASP A 67 20.25 -14.49 -2.87
CA ASP A 67 21.30 -13.49 -2.71
C ASP A 67 22.62 -14.16 -3.12
N GLU A 68 23.04 -13.99 -4.38
CA GLU A 68 24.43 -14.24 -4.77
C GLU A 68 25.28 -13.10 -4.20
N GLU A 69 25.71 -13.26 -2.94
CA GLU A 69 26.99 -12.72 -2.49
C GLU A 69 28.11 -13.53 -3.15
N ILE A 70 28.69 -13.05 -4.27
CA ILE A 70 30.15 -13.13 -4.55
C ILE A 70 30.57 -11.94 -5.43
#